data_AF-A0A6H9HQP4-F1
#
_entry.id   AF-A0A6H9HQP4-F1
#
_cell.length_a   1.000
_cell.length_b   1.000
_cell.length_c   1.000
_cell.angle_alpha   90.00
_cell.angle_beta   90.00
_cell.angle_gamma   90.00
#
_symmetry.space_group_name_H-M   'P 1'
#
loop_
_entity.id
_entity.type
_entity.pdbx_description
1 polymer ?
#
loop_
_entity_poly.entity_id
_entity_poly.type
_entity_poly.pdbx_seq_one_letter_code
_entity_poly.pdbx_strand_id
1 'polypeptide(L)'
;MLTACGPAKGGSSNPVTLYRNSPFGTVRVHWATFDADESDPAYNLNNCMMAARLLNANTAAFAQSEGKRPDNSVGFWCESGRYKEKGNIPPTFDAAFPTDV
;
A
#
# COMPACT_ATOMS: atom_id res chain seq x y z
N MET A 1 -9.40 31.17 -6.83
CA MET A 1 -10.02 30.17 -7.72
C MET A 1 -8.94 29.21 -8.14
N LEU A 2 -8.95 27.98 -7.64
CA LEU A 2 -8.10 26.90 -8.15
C LEU A 2 -8.95 26.12 -9.16
N THR A 3 -8.76 26.44 -10.44
CA THR A 3 -9.34 25.67 -11.54
C THR A 3 -8.35 24.57 -11.89
N ALA A 4 -8.71 23.32 -11.64
CA ALA A 4 -7.98 22.15 -12.12
C ALA A 4 -8.98 21.10 -12.65
N CYS A 5 -9.62 21.40 -13.78
CA CYS A 5 -10.22 20.39 -14.64
C CYS A 5 -9.78 20.67 -16.07
N GLY A 6 -8.50 20.40 -16.34
CA GLY A 6 -8.06 20.08 -17.69
C GLY A 6 -8.17 18.56 -17.87
N PRO A 7 -8.45 18.05 -19.09
CA PRO A 7 -8.32 16.63 -19.35
C PRO A 7 -6.86 16.24 -19.07
N ALA A 8 -6.66 15.33 -18.13
CA ALA A 8 -5.36 14.73 -17.85
C ALA A 8 -4.83 14.19 -19.19
N LYS A 9 -3.68 14.70 -19.63
CA LYS A 9 -2.95 14.14 -20.76
C LYS A 9 -2.33 12.84 -20.25
N GLY A 10 -3.13 11.77 -20.26
CA GLY A 10 -2.78 10.48 -19.71
C GLY A 10 -1.41 9.99 -20.15
N GLY A 11 -0.42 10.20 -19.29
CA GLY A 11 0.64 9.24 -19.09
C GLY A 11 -0.01 7.92 -18.71
N SER A 12 0.39 6.84 -19.39
CA SER A 12 -0.13 5.50 -19.11
C SER A 12 0.49 4.96 -17.82
N SER A 13 0.33 5.68 -16.70
CA SER A 13 0.82 5.20 -15.42
C SER A 13 -0.04 4.02 -14.99
N ASN A 14 0.62 2.93 -14.61
CA ASN A 14 -0.09 1.73 -14.19
C ASN A 14 -0.66 1.98 -12.78
N PRO A 15 -1.98 1.83 -12.57
CA PRO A 15 -2.54 1.97 -11.23
C PRO A 15 -1.98 0.85 -10.35
N VAL A 16 -1.75 1.14 -9.07
CA VAL A 16 -1.30 0.16 -8.08
C VAL A 16 -2.22 0.26 -6.87
N THR A 17 -2.69 -0.87 -6.37
CA THR A 17 -3.59 -0.92 -5.22
C THR A 17 -2.86 -1.42 -3.99
N LEU A 18 -2.97 -0.64 -2.91
CA LEU A 18 -2.57 -1.02 -1.56
C LEU A 18 -3.72 -1.75 -0.89
N TYR A 19 -3.44 -2.96 -0.45
CA TYR A 19 -4.33 -3.79 0.32
C TYR A 19 -3.87 -3.89 1.76
N ARG A 20 -4.82 -4.24 2.60
CA ARG A 20 -4.63 -4.73 3.97
C ARG A 20 -5.44 -6.00 4.12
N ASN A 21 -5.04 -6.90 5.01
CA ASN A 21 -5.86 -8.03 5.43
C ASN A 21 -6.46 -7.80 6.84
N SER A 22 -7.23 -8.77 7.32
CA SER A 22 -7.93 -8.68 8.59
C SER A 22 -7.50 -9.80 9.53
N PRO A 23 -7.37 -9.53 10.85
CA PRO A 23 -7.15 -10.60 11.83
C PRO A 23 -8.35 -11.56 11.93
N PHE A 24 -9.51 -11.18 11.39
CA PHE A 24 -10.75 -11.97 11.46
C PHE A 24 -11.00 -12.82 10.21
N GLY A 25 -10.07 -12.87 9.25
CA GLY A 25 -10.18 -13.74 8.08
C GLY A 25 -9.30 -13.34 6.90
N THR A 26 -9.21 -14.23 5.91
CA THR A 26 -8.46 -14.04 4.66
C THR A 26 -9.20 -13.12 3.68
N VAL A 27 -9.44 -11.88 4.10
CA VAL A 27 -10.08 -10.84 3.28
C VAL A 27 -9.05 -9.85 2.75
N ARG A 28 -9.36 -9.29 1.58
CA ARG A 28 -8.57 -8.26 0.91
C ARG A 28 -9.28 -6.92 1.06
N VAL A 29 -8.88 -6.17 2.07
CA VAL A 29 -9.42 -4.84 2.35
C VAL A 29 -8.74 -3.83 1.44
N HIS A 30 -9.52 -3.10 0.66
CA HIS A 30 -9.02 -1.95 -0.10
C HIS A 30 -8.59 -0.85 0.87
N TRP A 31 -7.34 -0.41 0.77
CA TRP A 31 -6.85 0.72 1.57
C TRP A 31 -6.71 1.99 0.72
N ALA A 32 -6.02 1.87 -0.42
CA ALA A 32 -5.82 2.96 -1.35
C ALA A 32 -5.48 2.45 -2.76
N THR A 33 -5.72 3.29 -3.76
CA THR A 33 -5.20 3.09 -5.12
C THR A 33 -4.35 4.29 -5.50
N PHE A 34 -3.15 4.02 -6.01
CA PHE A 34 -2.18 4.97 -6.52
C PHE A 34 -2.33 4.98 -8.04
N ASP A 35 -2.95 6.02 -8.59
CA ASP A 35 -3.20 6.19 -10.02
C ASP A 35 -2.89 7.61 -10.51
N ALA A 36 -1.83 8.22 -9.96
CA ALA A 36 -1.34 9.52 -10.40
C ALA A 36 -0.87 9.47 -11.85
N ASP A 37 -1.21 10.50 -12.63
CA ASP A 37 -0.80 10.66 -14.02
C ASP A 37 0.66 11.17 -14.09
N GLU A 38 1.61 10.24 -14.07
CA GLU A 38 3.04 10.52 -14.01
C GLU A 38 3.79 9.85 -15.16
N SER A 39 4.89 10.46 -15.60
CA SER A 39 5.72 9.94 -16.69
C SER A 39 6.56 8.72 -16.29
N ASP A 40 6.88 8.58 -15.00
CA ASP A 40 7.62 7.43 -14.49
C ASP A 40 6.65 6.24 -14.27
N PRO A 41 6.81 5.12 -15.01
CA PRO A 41 5.95 3.95 -14.85
C PRO A 41 6.06 3.29 -13.47
N ALA A 42 7.13 3.55 -12.70
CA ALA A 42 7.34 3.02 -11.36
C ALA A 42 6.79 3.92 -10.26
N TYR A 43 6.35 5.15 -10.55
CA TYR A 43 5.94 6.13 -9.54
C TYR A 43 4.89 5.59 -8.57
N ASN A 44 3.78 5.08 -9.11
CA ASN A 44 2.68 4.54 -8.30
C ASN A 44 3.11 3.30 -7.50
N LEU A 45 3.93 2.42 -8.10
CA LEU A 45 4.42 1.23 -7.43
C LEU A 45 5.36 1.58 -6.27
N ASN A 46 6.32 2.48 -6.50
CA ASN A 46 7.29 2.90 -5.49
C ASN A 46 6.60 3.58 -4.30
N ASN A 47 5.65 4.48 -4.58
CA ASN A 47 4.86 5.12 -3.53
C ASN A 47 4.01 4.14 -2.75
N CYS A 48 3.36 3.19 -3.44
CA CYS A 48 2.62 2.13 -2.78
C CYS A 48 3.54 1.30 -1.87
N MET A 49 4.67 0.81 -2.39
CA MET A 49 5.60 -0.05 -1.65
C MET A 49 6.17 0.64 -0.43
N MET A 50 6.50 1.93 -0.55
CA MET A 50 6.94 2.76 0.58
C MET A 50 5.83 2.87 1.64
N ALA A 51 4.60 3.18 1.24
CA ALA A 51 3.47 3.24 2.16
C ALA A 51 3.21 1.91 2.87
N ALA A 52 3.23 0.79 2.14
CA ALA A 52 3.05 -0.55 2.71
C ALA A 52 4.11 -0.85 3.79
N ARG A 53 5.40 -0.58 3.48
CA ARG A 53 6.52 -0.80 4.42
C ARG A 53 6.40 0.03 5.69
N LEU A 54 6.03 1.30 5.55
CA LEU A 54 5.80 2.21 6.67
C LEU A 54 4.64 1.75 7.56
N LEU A 55 3.52 1.36 6.96
CA LEU A 55 2.35 0.90 7.70
C LEU A 55 2.63 -0.43 8.42
N ASN A 56 3.36 -1.35 7.79
CA ASN A 56 3.81 -2.59 8.42
C ASN A 56 4.76 -2.32 9.60
N ALA A 57 5.73 -1.42 9.42
CA ALA A 57 6.66 -1.02 10.48
C ALA A 57 5.94 -0.38 11.67
N ASN A 58 4.99 0.53 11.40
CA ASN A 58 4.17 1.16 12.44
C ASN A 58 3.30 0.15 13.18
N THR A 59 2.72 -0.83 12.48
CA THR A 59 1.92 -1.89 13.11
C THR A 59 2.77 -2.74 14.06
N ALA A 60 3.98 -3.10 13.63
CA ALA A 60 4.92 -3.84 14.47
C ALA A 60 5.37 -3.03 15.69
N ALA A 61 5.71 -1.75 15.51
CA ALA A 61 6.10 -0.84 16.59
C ALA A 61 4.97 -0.63 17.60
N PHE A 62 3.72 -0.46 17.11
CA PHE A 62 2.55 -0.35 17.97
C PHE A 62 2.36 -1.61 18.84
N ALA A 63 2.42 -2.80 18.23
CA ALA A 63 2.32 -4.05 18.98
C ALA A 63 3.41 -4.17 20.07
N GLN A 64 4.65 -3.81 19.73
CA GLN A 64 5.76 -3.80 20.69
C GLN A 64 5.53 -2.81 21.83
N SER A 65 5.00 -1.61 21.54
CA SER A 65 4.68 -0.60 22.57
C SER A 65 3.62 -1.07 23.57
N GLU A 66 2.74 -1.99 23.16
CA GLU A 66 1.74 -2.64 24.02
C GLU A 66 2.27 -3.92 24.70
N GLY A 67 3.56 -4.24 24.55
CA GLY A 67 4.16 -5.48 25.07
C GLY A 67 3.69 -6.75 24.34
N LYS A 68 3.11 -6.60 23.14
CA LYS A 68 2.61 -7.70 22.31
C LYS A 68 3.63 -8.06 21.22
N ARG A 69 3.54 -9.29 20.72
CA ARG A 69 4.25 -9.68 19.50
C ARG A 69 3.50 -9.14 18.28
N PRO A 70 4.21 -8.68 17.23
CA PRO A 70 3.56 -8.33 15.97
C PRO A 70 2.76 -9.50 15.43
N ASP A 71 1.53 -9.22 14.99
CA ASP A 71 0.69 -10.21 14.34
C ASP A 71 1.08 -10.30 12.86
N ASN A 72 1.81 -11.37 12.51
CA ASN A 72 2.24 -11.62 11.13
C ASN A 72 1.07 -11.97 10.20
N SER A 73 -0.14 -12.21 10.74
CA SER A 73 -1.34 -12.40 9.95
C SER A 73 -1.98 -11.08 9.54
N VAL A 74 -1.48 -9.93 10.00
CA VAL A 74 -1.96 -8.60 9.61
C VAL A 74 -0.85 -7.82 8.93
N GLY A 75 -1.11 -7.33 7.71
CA GLY A 75 -0.17 -6.49 7.00
C GLY A 75 -0.73 -5.87 5.74
N PHE A 76 0.13 -5.05 5.15
CA PHE A 76 -0.12 -4.22 4.00
C PHE A 76 0.76 -4.65 2.83
N TRP A 77 0.19 -4.70 1.62
CA TRP A 77 0.92 -5.06 0.41
C TRP A 77 0.36 -4.37 -0.82
N CYS A 78 1.18 -4.28 -1.86
CA CYS A 78 0.85 -3.64 -3.12
C CYS A 78 0.65 -4.66 -4.23
N GLU A 79 -0.33 -4.42 -5.10
CA GLU A 79 -0.48 -5.15 -6.35
C GLU A 79 -0.76 -4.21 -7.52
N SER A 80 -0.19 -4.54 -8.68
CA SER A 80 -0.46 -3.83 -9.92
C SER A 80 -1.93 -4.00 -10.34
N GLY A 81 -2.51 -2.89 -10.79
CA GLY A 81 -3.90 -2.77 -11.19
C GLY A 81 -4.78 -2.05 -10.18
N ARG A 82 -6.02 -1.80 -10.60
CA ARG A 82 -7.09 -1.33 -9.72
C ARG A 82 -7.52 -2.43 -8.75
N TYR A 83 -8.33 -2.05 -7.76
CA TYR A 83 -8.85 -2.94 -6.74
C TYR A 83 -9.48 -4.21 -7.33
N LYS A 84 -9.17 -5.34 -6.68
CA LYS A 84 -9.73 -6.67 -6.92
C LYS A 84 -10.15 -7.26 -5.59
N GLU A 85 -11.43 -7.63 -5.51
CA GLU A 85 -12.01 -8.31 -4.34
C GLU A 85 -11.34 -9.65 -4.06
N LYS A 86 -10.93 -10.36 -5.13
CA LYS A 86 -10.30 -11.68 -5.06
C LYS A 86 -8.83 -11.63 -5.44
N GLY A 87 -8.04 -12.52 -4.85
CA GLY A 87 -6.62 -12.70 -5.14
C GLY A 87 -5.90 -13.35 -3.96
N ASN A 88 -4.61 -13.61 -4.13
CA ASN A 88 -3.79 -14.22 -3.09
C ASN A 88 -3.34 -13.18 -2.06
N ILE A 89 -3.33 -13.54 -0.79
CA ILE A 89 -2.71 -12.73 0.25
C ILE A 89 -1.26 -13.20 0.38
N PRO A 90 -0.25 -12.31 0.30
CA PRO A 90 1.14 -12.70 0.51
C PRO A 90 1.33 -13.35 1.89
N PRO A 91 2.24 -14.33 2.02
CA PRO A 91 2.50 -14.99 3.30
C PRO A 91 3.30 -14.10 4.27
N THR A 92 3.94 -13.04 3.76
CA THR A 92 4.82 -12.14 4.51
C THR A 92 4.63 -10.70 4.04
N PHE A 93 4.87 -9.75 4.95
CA PHE A 93 4.70 -8.33 4.70
C PHE A 93 6.00 -7.59 5.04
N ASP A 94 6.62 -6.98 4.03
CA ASP A 94 7.86 -6.24 4.23
C ASP A 94 7.62 -5.02 5.11
N ALA A 95 8.41 -4.87 6.17
CA ALA A 95 8.40 -3.73 7.08
C ALA A 95 9.75 -3.04 7.04
N ALA A 96 9.74 -1.73 6.81
CA ALA A 96 10.94 -0.90 6.88
C ALA A 96 10.55 0.53 7.26
N PHE A 97 11.23 1.09 8.25
CA PHE A 97 11.27 2.54 8.43
C PHE A 97 12.14 3.15 7.32
N PRO A 98 11.92 4.41 6.92
CA PRO A 98 12.93 5.15 6.18
C PRO A 98 14.13 5.18 7.12
N THR A 99 15.25 4.60 6.70
CA THR A 99 16.51 4.87 7.39
C THR A 99 16.77 6.35 7.15
N ASP A 100 16.82 7.15 8.21
CA ASP A 100 17.25 8.54 8.11
C ASP A 100 18.56 8.57 7.30
N VAL A 101 18.57 9.38 6.24
CA VAL A 101 19.77 9.67 5.43
C VAL A 101 20.74 10.58 6.20
#